data_AF-A0A174F907-F1
#
_entry.id   AF-A0A174F907-F1
#
_cell.length_a   1.000
_cell.length_b   1.000
_cell.length_c   1.000
_cell.angle_alpha   90.00
_cell.angle_beta   90.00
_cell.angle_gamma   90.00
#
_symmetry.space_group_name_H-M   'P 1'
#
loop_
_entity.id
_entity.type
_entity.pdbx_description
1 polymer ?
#
loop_
_entity_poly.entity_id
_entity_poly.type
_entity_poly.pdbx_seq_one_letter_code
_entity_poly.pdbx_strand_id
1 'polypeptide(L)'
;MEAEYNSIPDDVWEREEEYLRFLPYIGYEKNSYDEIGLELVRRILESNPTIVADVLFMTKENIKKEFQNLKAHGFHEIFQYIPKGNADFIEVFKQHCKEQGNVDVVIVGQESSSRRNGTTGPQIAEFMHYPCITNVVDFHIENNTDIWIKRNTDEAIITATVKTPVVLIIGEAPDVRLKTPRRKDKLPFLQQLPHQKCWEKELEEEKIIFSLRQHKRNCQFISVKEWNQFLKNREGGN
;
A
#
# COMPACT_ATOMS: atom_id res chain seq x y z
N MET A 1 -13.35 32.90 0.86
CA MET A 1 -12.40 32.12 0.06
C MET A 1 -12.98 30.72 0.01
N GLU A 2 -13.86 30.50 -0.96
CA GLU A 2 -14.53 29.22 -1.16
C GLU A 2 -13.49 28.24 -1.69
N ALA A 3 -13.38 27.07 -1.08
CA ALA A 3 -12.56 26.00 -1.63
C ALA A 3 -13.21 25.56 -2.95
N GLU A 4 -12.54 25.84 -4.07
CA GLU A 4 -12.92 25.36 -5.39
C GLU A 4 -12.84 23.83 -5.43
N TYR A 5 -13.92 23.16 -5.03
CA TYR A 5 -14.10 21.71 -5.19
C TYR A 5 -14.48 21.30 -6.62
N ASN A 6 -14.45 22.24 -7.59
CA ASN A 6 -14.70 22.00 -9.01
C ASN A 6 -13.44 21.57 -9.80
N SER A 7 -12.33 21.26 -9.12
CA SER A 7 -11.05 20.96 -9.79
C SER A 7 -10.83 19.48 -10.12
N ILE A 8 -11.85 18.62 -9.98
CA ILE A 8 -11.79 17.27 -10.57
C ILE A 8 -12.57 17.37 -11.87
N PRO A 9 -11.89 17.47 -13.03
CA PRO A 9 -12.60 17.61 -14.28
C PRO A 9 -13.41 16.33 -14.57
N ASP A 10 -14.61 16.48 -15.15
CA ASP A 10 -15.56 15.39 -15.42
C ASP A 10 -14.99 14.31 -16.36
N ASP A 11 -13.86 14.61 -16.97
CA ASP A 11 -13.09 13.81 -17.89
C ASP A 11 -12.09 12.89 -17.21
N VAL A 12 -12.08 12.71 -15.88
CA VAL A 12 -11.18 11.78 -15.14
C VAL A 12 -11.57 10.29 -15.33
N TRP A 13 -12.76 10.03 -15.86
CA TRP A 13 -13.24 8.69 -16.20
C TRP A 13 -13.88 8.70 -17.60
N GLU A 14 -13.26 8.05 -18.57
CA GLU A 14 -13.90 7.80 -19.87
C GLU A 14 -14.99 6.74 -19.70
N ARG A 15 -16.23 7.12 -20.02
CA ARG A 15 -17.38 6.21 -20.10
C ARG A 15 -17.45 5.66 -21.52
N GLU A 16 -17.19 4.37 -21.69
CA GLU A 16 -17.67 3.61 -22.84
C GLU A 16 -18.86 2.75 -22.42
N GLU A 17 -19.68 2.28 -23.37
CA GLU A 17 -21.00 1.66 -23.12
C GLU A 17 -20.97 0.46 -22.15
N GLU A 18 -19.82 -0.19 -21.95
CA GLU A 18 -19.71 -1.44 -21.18
C GLU A 18 -18.61 -1.46 -20.09
N TYR A 19 -17.78 -0.42 -19.94
CA TYR A 19 -16.77 -0.34 -18.86
C TYR A 19 -16.27 1.08 -18.57
N LEU A 20 -15.74 1.29 -17.36
CA LEU A 20 -14.98 2.48 -16.98
C LEU A 20 -13.51 2.30 -17.39
N ARG A 21 -12.99 3.16 -18.27
CA ARG A 21 -11.57 3.16 -18.63
C ARG A 21 -10.80 4.05 -17.66
N PHE A 22 -9.78 3.49 -17.01
CA PHE A 22 -8.80 4.24 -16.23
C PHE A 22 -7.96 5.12 -17.17
N LEU A 23 -7.88 6.42 -16.90
CA LEU A 23 -7.15 7.32 -17.77
C LEU A 23 -5.63 7.23 -17.58
N PRO A 24 -4.87 7.43 -18.67
CA PRO A 24 -3.41 7.32 -18.67
C PRO A 24 -2.70 8.43 -17.86
N TYR A 25 -3.41 9.38 -17.28
CA TYR A 25 -2.84 10.53 -16.55
C TYR A 25 -2.66 10.29 -15.05
N ILE A 26 -3.22 9.21 -14.49
CA ILE A 26 -2.97 8.84 -13.10
C ILE A 26 -1.66 8.05 -13.08
N GLY A 27 -0.58 8.72 -12.67
CA GLY A 27 0.73 8.11 -12.52
C GLY A 27 0.73 7.01 -11.46
N TYR A 28 1.74 6.13 -11.50
CA TYR A 28 1.96 5.13 -10.46
C TYR A 28 1.99 5.77 -9.07
N GLU A 29 1.05 5.37 -8.23
CA GLU A 29 1.01 5.70 -6.81
C GLU A 29 1.22 4.42 -6.01
N LYS A 30 2.13 4.50 -5.04
CA LYS A 30 2.35 3.39 -4.12
C LYS A 30 1.10 3.19 -3.28
N ASN A 31 0.75 1.94 -3.01
CA ASN A 31 -0.31 1.65 -2.06
C ASN A 31 0.03 2.24 -0.67
N SER A 32 -0.96 2.84 -0.01
CA SER A 32 -0.78 3.52 1.27
C SER A 32 -0.36 2.57 2.39
N TYR A 33 -0.85 1.32 2.42
CA TYR A 33 -0.45 0.33 3.41
C TYR A 33 0.99 -0.15 3.17
N ASP A 34 1.37 -0.36 1.91
CA ASP A 34 2.76 -0.68 1.56
C ASP A 34 3.70 0.49 1.94
N GLU A 35 3.26 1.74 1.77
CA GLU A 35 4.02 2.91 2.19
C GLU A 35 4.23 2.96 3.71
N ILE A 36 3.19 2.67 4.50
CA ILE A 36 3.29 2.53 5.96
C ILE A 36 4.29 1.43 6.31
N GLY A 37 4.18 0.25 5.69
CA GLY A 37 5.08 -0.88 5.94
C GLY A 37 6.54 -0.53 5.68
N LEU A 38 6.82 0.16 4.57
CA LEU A 38 8.16 0.61 4.24
C LEU A 38 8.71 1.64 5.24
N GLU A 39 7.88 2.54 5.76
CA GLU A 39 8.30 3.49 6.80
C GLU A 39 8.66 2.77 8.11
N LEU A 40 7.87 1.77 8.52
CA LEU A 40 8.16 0.99 9.72
C LEU A 40 9.47 0.21 9.57
N VAL A 41 9.69 -0.43 8.42
CA VAL A 41 10.97 -1.11 8.11
C VAL A 41 12.13 -0.12 8.08
N ARG A 42 11.97 1.05 7.45
CA ARG A 42 13.00 2.10 7.41
C ARG A 42 13.46 2.50 8.81
N ARG A 43 12.54 2.64 9.77
CA ARG A 43 12.88 2.96 11.17
C ARG A 43 13.74 1.86 11.82
N ILE A 44 13.47 0.60 11.48
CA ILE A 44 14.24 -0.55 11.95
C ILE A 44 15.63 -0.58 11.30
N LEU A 45 15.74 -0.35 9.99
CA LEU A 45 17.02 -0.28 9.30
C LEU A 45 17.90 0.86 9.85
N GLU A 46 17.28 1.99 10.22
CA GLU A 46 17.98 3.12 10.84
C GLU A 46 18.47 2.81 12.26
N SER A 47 17.73 2.03 13.05
CA SER A 47 18.11 1.67 14.42
C SER A 47 18.97 0.41 14.52
N ASN A 48 18.91 -0.48 13.53
CA ASN A 48 19.61 -1.76 13.53
C ASN A 48 20.26 -2.07 12.17
N PRO A 49 21.54 -1.67 11.98
CA PRO A 49 22.26 -1.87 10.71
C PRO A 49 22.56 -3.34 10.36
N THR A 50 22.38 -4.29 11.27
CA THR A 50 22.60 -5.72 10.96
C THR A 50 21.41 -6.34 10.24
N ILE A 51 20.25 -5.67 10.24
CA ILE A 51 19.06 -6.12 9.52
C ILE A 51 19.19 -5.73 8.06
N VAL A 52 18.91 -6.70 7.20
CA VAL A 52 18.87 -6.54 5.75
C VAL A 52 17.41 -6.68 5.33
N ALA A 53 16.93 -5.74 4.52
CA ALA A 53 15.56 -5.78 3.99
C ALA A 53 15.57 -5.53 2.48
N ASP A 54 14.98 -6.47 1.75
CA ASP A 54 14.78 -6.40 0.32
C ASP A 54 13.32 -6.01 0.00
N VAL A 55 13.10 -5.45 -1.19
CA VAL A 55 11.76 -5.03 -1.65
C VAL A 55 11.43 -5.69 -2.98
N LEU A 56 10.26 -6.33 -3.05
CA LEU A 56 9.76 -7.00 -4.25
C LEU A 56 8.57 -6.23 -4.85
N PHE A 57 8.69 -5.82 -6.11
CA PHE A 57 7.63 -5.23 -6.90
C PHE A 57 7.18 -6.17 -8.02
N MET A 58 5.88 -6.17 -8.32
CA MET A 58 5.34 -6.67 -9.58
C MET A 58 4.60 -5.52 -10.27
N THR A 59 5.22 -4.90 -11.27
CA THR A 59 4.65 -3.74 -11.96
C THR A 59 5.28 -3.51 -13.33
N LYS A 60 4.46 -3.04 -14.28
CA LYS A 60 4.90 -2.55 -15.60
C LYS A 60 5.47 -1.13 -15.54
N GLU A 61 5.23 -0.43 -14.44
CA GLU A 61 5.60 0.97 -14.25
C GLU A 61 7.10 1.17 -14.09
N ASN A 62 7.58 2.34 -14.48
CA ASN A 62 8.98 2.71 -14.26
C ASN A 62 9.21 3.11 -12.79
N ILE A 63 9.83 2.22 -12.02
CA ILE A 63 10.10 2.44 -10.60
C ILE A 63 11.45 3.13 -10.32
N LYS A 64 12.16 3.70 -11.31
CA LYS A 64 13.51 4.26 -11.10
C LYS A 64 13.59 5.28 -9.96
N LYS A 65 12.61 6.19 -9.87
CA LYS A 65 12.54 7.17 -8.78
C LYS A 65 12.33 6.49 -7.43
N GLU A 66 11.47 5.48 -7.40
CA GLU A 66 11.15 4.73 -6.19
C GLU A 66 12.34 3.90 -5.73
N PHE A 67 13.02 3.21 -6.65
CA PHE A 67 14.29 2.53 -6.41
C PHE A 67 15.30 3.46 -5.72
N GLN A 68 15.51 4.67 -6.24
CA GLN A 68 16.41 5.64 -5.64
C GLN A 68 15.97 6.07 -4.24
N ASN A 69 14.66 6.22 -4.01
CA ASN A 69 14.13 6.54 -2.69
C ASN A 69 14.42 5.38 -1.70
N LEU A 70 14.11 4.14 -2.08
CA LEU A 70 14.32 2.96 -1.24
C LEU A 70 15.80 2.69 -0.94
N LYS A 71 16.69 2.80 -1.92
CA LYS A 71 18.14 2.70 -1.68
C LYS A 71 18.62 3.78 -0.71
N ALA A 72 18.13 5.01 -0.85
CA ALA A 72 18.47 6.10 0.07
C ALA A 72 17.91 5.89 1.50
N HIS A 73 16.91 5.02 1.65
CA HIS A 73 16.37 4.60 2.94
C HIS A 73 17.08 3.39 3.56
N GLY A 74 18.07 2.82 2.86
CA GLY A 74 18.87 1.70 3.37
C GLY A 74 18.34 0.31 2.99
N PHE A 75 17.28 0.22 2.16
CA PHE A 75 16.87 -1.06 1.61
C PHE A 75 17.99 -1.67 0.75
N HIS A 76 18.21 -2.96 0.92
CA HIS A 76 19.36 -3.66 0.36
C HIS A 76 19.16 -3.95 -1.11
N GLU A 77 18.37 -4.95 -1.49
CA GLU A 77 18.05 -5.22 -2.88
C GLU A 77 16.58 -4.90 -3.22
N ILE A 78 16.38 -4.43 -4.45
CA ILE A 78 15.06 -4.06 -4.95
C ILE A 78 14.82 -4.82 -6.24
N PHE A 79 13.83 -5.69 -6.22
CA PHE A 79 13.46 -6.57 -7.31
C PHE A 79 12.19 -6.07 -7.98
N GLN A 80 12.16 -6.08 -9.31
CA GLN A 80 10.99 -5.74 -10.11
C GLN A 80 10.72 -6.86 -11.11
N TYR A 81 9.57 -7.51 -10.95
CA TYR A 81 9.01 -8.39 -11.95
C TYR A 81 8.04 -7.60 -12.84
N ILE A 82 8.28 -7.66 -14.15
CA ILE A 82 7.53 -6.92 -15.17
C ILE A 82 6.61 -7.92 -15.87
N PRO A 83 5.31 -7.97 -15.54
CA PRO A 83 4.40 -8.93 -16.17
C PRO A 83 4.10 -8.55 -17.62
N LYS A 84 4.03 -9.53 -18.53
CA LYS A 84 3.55 -9.30 -19.92
C LYS A 84 2.05 -9.00 -19.95
N GLY A 85 1.26 -9.83 -19.29
CA GLY A 85 -0.21 -9.73 -19.19
C GLY A 85 -0.67 -9.68 -17.74
N ASN A 86 -1.82 -10.31 -17.47
CA ASN A 86 -2.28 -10.53 -16.10
C ASN A 86 -1.41 -11.56 -15.41
N ALA A 87 -0.93 -11.25 -14.21
CA ALA A 87 -0.06 -12.13 -13.45
C ALA A 87 -0.59 -12.30 -12.02
N ASP A 88 -0.27 -13.46 -11.43
CA ASP A 88 -0.46 -13.71 -10.01
C ASP A 88 0.80 -13.29 -9.24
N PHE A 89 0.65 -12.35 -8.31
CA PHE A 89 1.74 -11.94 -7.43
C PHE A 89 2.27 -13.10 -6.59
N ILE A 90 1.40 -14.04 -6.19
CA ILE A 90 1.80 -15.18 -5.37
C ILE A 90 2.74 -16.09 -6.14
N GLU A 91 2.51 -16.32 -7.43
CA GLU A 91 3.42 -17.11 -8.27
C GLU A 91 4.78 -16.42 -8.46
N VAL A 92 4.78 -15.09 -8.60
CA VAL A 92 6.01 -14.28 -8.63
C VAL A 92 6.77 -14.42 -7.32
N PHE A 93 6.09 -14.29 -6.18
CA PHE A 93 6.70 -14.43 -4.85
C PHE A 93 7.31 -15.83 -4.65
N LYS A 94 6.59 -16.89 -5.02
CA LYS A 94 7.12 -18.27 -4.97
C LYS A 94 8.39 -18.41 -5.81
N GLN A 95 8.41 -17.83 -7.01
CA GLN A 95 9.58 -17.87 -7.88
C GLN A 95 10.75 -17.09 -7.26
N HIS A 96 10.47 -15.94 -6.66
CA HIS A 96 11.47 -15.13 -5.96
C HIS A 96 12.12 -15.90 -4.80
N CYS A 97 11.33 -16.56 -3.94
CA CYS A 97 11.87 -17.38 -2.85
C CYS A 97 12.71 -18.56 -3.33
N LYS A 98 12.38 -19.17 -4.49
CA LYS A 98 13.22 -20.21 -5.09
C LYS A 98 14.58 -19.70 -5.55
N GLU A 99 14.66 -18.43 -5.94
CA GLU A 99 15.87 -17.81 -6.50
C GLU A 99 16.75 -17.17 -5.43
N GLN A 100 16.14 -16.46 -4.46
CA GLN A 100 16.85 -15.69 -3.43
C GLN A 100 16.89 -16.40 -2.06
N GLY A 101 16.09 -17.45 -1.87
CA GLY A 101 15.91 -18.12 -0.59
C GLY A 101 14.69 -17.63 0.19
N ASN A 102 14.45 -18.27 1.33
CA ASN A 102 13.39 -17.87 2.25
C ASN A 102 13.86 -16.70 3.13
N VAL A 103 12.90 -15.94 3.64
CA VAL A 103 13.13 -14.78 4.52
C VAL A 103 12.51 -15.01 5.89
N ASP A 104 13.06 -14.42 6.95
CA ASP A 104 12.52 -14.59 8.31
C ASP A 104 11.22 -13.82 8.52
N VAL A 105 11.05 -12.68 7.84
CA VAL A 105 9.88 -11.82 8.00
C VAL A 105 9.40 -11.37 6.63
N VAL A 106 8.11 -11.52 6.37
CA VAL A 106 7.46 -10.90 5.20
C VAL A 106 6.54 -9.79 5.67
N ILE A 107 6.65 -8.64 5.02
CA ILE A 107 5.83 -7.45 5.33
C ILE A 107 5.08 -7.07 4.06
N VAL A 108 3.76 -6.97 4.17
CA VAL A 108 2.87 -6.55 3.08
C VAL A 108 1.79 -5.61 3.59
N GLY A 109 1.30 -4.70 2.75
CA GLY A 109 0.11 -3.92 3.06
C GLY A 109 -1.15 -4.79 3.20
N GLN A 110 -2.13 -4.29 3.95
CA GLN A 110 -3.41 -4.97 4.19
C GLN A 110 -4.15 -5.31 2.90
N GLU A 111 -4.18 -4.38 1.94
CA GLU A 111 -4.80 -4.59 0.66
C GLU A 111 -4.20 -3.68 -0.41
N SER A 112 -4.27 -4.09 -1.67
CA SER A 112 -3.90 -3.22 -2.79
C SER A 112 -5.02 -2.21 -3.09
N SER A 113 -4.65 -1.04 -3.60
CA SER A 113 -5.61 0.02 -3.95
C SER A 113 -6.53 -0.38 -5.09
N SER A 114 -6.07 -1.30 -5.95
CA SER A 114 -6.77 -1.78 -7.14
C SER A 114 -7.69 -2.97 -6.88
N ARG A 115 -7.24 -4.02 -6.19
CA ARG A 115 -8.03 -5.24 -5.98
C ARG A 115 -8.80 -5.25 -4.66
N ARG A 116 -8.31 -4.58 -3.61
CA ARG A 116 -8.98 -4.44 -2.30
C ARG A 116 -9.59 -5.73 -1.75
N ASN A 117 -8.85 -6.84 -1.87
CA ASN A 117 -9.33 -8.16 -1.48
C ASN A 117 -8.65 -8.71 -0.22
N GLY A 118 -7.55 -8.09 0.22
CA GLY A 118 -6.78 -8.49 1.41
C GLY A 118 -6.18 -9.90 1.40
N THR A 119 -6.06 -10.54 0.23
CA THR A 119 -5.67 -11.97 0.16
C THR A 119 -4.17 -12.23 0.07
N THR A 120 -3.37 -11.25 -0.37
CA THR A 120 -1.95 -11.46 -0.66
C THR A 120 -1.16 -11.93 0.56
N GLY A 121 -1.30 -11.24 1.70
CA GLY A 121 -0.62 -11.62 2.94
C GLY A 121 -0.97 -13.02 3.44
N PRO A 122 -2.26 -13.38 3.57
CA PRO A 122 -2.66 -14.73 3.95
C PRO A 122 -2.17 -15.81 2.97
N GLN A 123 -2.19 -15.57 1.66
CA GLN A 123 -1.70 -16.51 0.66
C GLN A 123 -0.18 -16.74 0.74
N ILE A 124 0.59 -15.68 1.03
CA ILE A 124 2.03 -15.78 1.30
C ILE A 124 2.28 -16.62 2.55
N ALA A 125 1.55 -16.33 3.64
CA ALA A 125 1.70 -17.04 4.91
C ALA A 125 1.42 -18.54 4.76
N GLU A 126 0.34 -18.88 4.04
CA GLU A 126 0.00 -20.27 3.72
C GLU A 126 1.10 -20.96 2.91
N PHE A 127 1.61 -20.31 1.85
CA PHE A 127 2.69 -20.86 1.03
C PHE A 127 3.99 -21.09 1.82
N MET A 128 4.36 -20.15 2.69
CA MET A 128 5.59 -20.25 3.49
C MET A 128 5.43 -21.10 4.75
N HIS A 129 4.21 -21.50 5.11
CA HIS A 129 3.85 -22.09 6.40
C HIS A 129 4.26 -21.20 7.58
N TYR A 130 4.09 -19.88 7.45
CA TYR A 130 4.43 -18.90 8.48
C TYR A 130 3.17 -18.46 9.25
N PRO A 131 3.27 -18.18 10.56
CA PRO A 131 2.24 -17.45 11.28
C PRO A 131 1.91 -16.12 10.57
N CYS A 132 0.63 -15.76 10.55
CA CYS A 132 0.13 -14.56 9.88
C CYS A 132 -0.51 -13.61 10.89
N ILE A 133 0.01 -12.39 11.01
CA ILE A 133 -0.51 -11.37 11.92
C ILE A 133 -1.11 -10.23 11.09
N THR A 134 -2.40 -9.97 11.29
CA THR A 134 -3.16 -8.94 10.57
C THR A 134 -3.27 -7.62 11.33
N ASN A 135 -3.53 -6.54 10.58
CA ASN A 135 -3.76 -5.19 11.08
C ASN A 135 -2.65 -4.67 11.99
N VAL A 136 -1.39 -5.00 11.68
CA VAL A 136 -0.22 -4.49 12.39
C VAL A 136 -0.06 -3.02 12.06
N VAL A 137 0.04 -2.18 13.09
CA VAL A 137 0.16 -0.72 12.96
C VAL A 137 1.52 -0.20 13.43
N ASP A 138 2.26 -1.01 14.19
CA ASP A 138 3.63 -0.73 14.59
C ASP A 138 4.35 -2.04 14.96
N PHE A 139 5.66 -2.09 14.80
CA PHE A 139 6.47 -3.22 15.26
C PHE A 139 7.94 -2.82 15.42
N HIS A 140 8.65 -3.52 16.30
CA HIS A 140 10.10 -3.41 16.43
C HIS A 140 10.72 -4.76 16.79
N ILE A 141 11.99 -4.92 16.45
CA ILE A 141 12.75 -6.13 16.70
C ILE A 141 13.33 -6.01 18.12
N GLU A 142 12.93 -6.89 19.03
CA GLU A 142 13.43 -6.93 20.41
C GLU A 142 14.78 -7.67 20.47
N ASN A 143 14.90 -8.75 19.69
CA ASN A 143 16.11 -9.53 19.51
C ASN A 143 16.05 -10.29 18.16
N ASN A 144 17.02 -11.16 17.88
CA ASN A 144 17.12 -11.84 16.57
C ASN A 144 15.88 -12.68 16.19
N THR A 145 15.06 -13.11 17.15
CA THR A 145 13.89 -13.96 16.88
C THR A 145 12.56 -13.34 17.31
N ASP A 146 12.58 -12.38 18.23
CA ASP A 146 11.38 -11.83 18.85
C ASP A 146 11.07 -10.45 18.28
N ILE A 147 9.83 -10.30 17.80
CA ILE A 147 9.29 -9.06 17.24
C ILE A 147 8.12 -8.62 18.12
N TRP A 148 8.26 -7.46 18.74
CA TRP A 148 7.14 -6.81 19.39
C TRP A 148 6.26 -6.17 18.32
N ILE A 149 4.95 -6.38 18.43
CA ILE A 149 3.95 -5.85 17.52
C ILE A 149 2.88 -5.07 18.29
N LYS A 150 2.27 -4.12 17.58
CA LYS A 150 1.02 -3.46 17.92
C LYS A 150 0.06 -3.65 16.76
N ARG A 151 -1.15 -4.16 17.03
CA ARG A 151 -2.19 -4.34 16.01
C ARG A 151 -3.53 -3.79 16.48
N ASN A 152 -4.34 -3.36 15.53
CA ASN A 152 -5.71 -2.93 15.77
C ASN A 152 -6.69 -4.10 15.51
N THR A 153 -7.66 -4.25 16.39
CA THR A 153 -8.89 -5.02 16.16
C THR A 153 -10.08 -4.08 16.27
N ASP A 154 -11.28 -4.57 15.93
CA ASP A 154 -12.50 -3.77 16.03
C ASP A 154 -12.81 -3.33 17.46
N GLU A 155 -12.30 -4.06 18.46
CA GLU A 155 -12.60 -3.86 19.88
C GLU A 155 -11.45 -3.23 20.66
N ALA A 156 -10.19 -3.43 20.23
CA ALA A 156 -9.03 -3.07 21.02
C ALA A 156 -7.75 -2.87 20.20
N ILE A 157 -6.77 -2.25 20.85
CA ILE A 157 -5.39 -2.26 20.42
C ILE A 157 -4.67 -3.37 21.18
N ILE A 158 -4.08 -4.32 20.47
CA ILE A 158 -3.37 -5.46 21.06
C ILE A 158 -1.87 -5.27 20.84
N THR A 159 -1.09 -5.45 21.90
CA THR A 159 0.37 -5.54 21.85
C THR A 159 0.81 -6.94 22.23
N ALA A 160 1.74 -7.52 21.48
CA ALA A 160 2.26 -8.87 21.72
C ALA A 160 3.68 -9.00 21.19
N THR A 161 4.41 -10.01 21.67
CA THR A 161 5.67 -10.45 21.06
C THR A 161 5.39 -11.70 20.23
N VAL A 162 5.84 -11.72 18.98
CA VAL A 162 5.74 -12.85 18.04
C VAL A 162 7.14 -13.30 17.64
N LYS A 163 7.28 -14.58 17.30
CA LYS A 163 8.57 -15.15 16.89
C LYS A 163 8.69 -15.21 15.38
N THR A 164 9.91 -15.05 14.87
CA THR A 164 10.26 -15.39 13.50
C THR A 164 10.27 -16.92 13.31
N PRO A 165 9.92 -17.42 12.11
CA PRO A 165 9.50 -16.63 10.96
C PRO A 165 8.03 -16.17 11.04
N VAL A 166 7.68 -15.05 10.40
CA VAL A 166 6.31 -14.49 10.47
C VAL A 166 5.95 -13.62 9.26
N VAL A 167 4.66 -13.60 8.88
CA VAL A 167 4.09 -12.63 7.94
C VAL A 167 3.33 -11.55 8.72
N LEU A 168 3.74 -10.29 8.54
CA LEU A 168 3.09 -9.12 9.12
C LEU A 168 2.31 -8.37 8.04
N ILE A 169 1.01 -8.25 8.23
CA ILE A 169 0.12 -7.51 7.33
C ILE A 169 -0.16 -6.15 7.96
N ILE A 170 0.31 -5.11 7.28
CA ILE A 170 0.30 -3.73 7.77
C ILE A 170 -1.06 -3.10 7.51
N GLY A 171 -1.73 -2.73 8.59
CA GLY A 171 -3.02 -2.04 8.56
C GLY A 171 -2.88 -0.52 8.60
N GLU A 172 -4.00 0.14 8.87
CA GLU A 172 -4.05 1.60 8.96
C GLU A 172 -3.35 2.10 10.23
N ALA A 173 -2.24 2.81 10.04
CA ALA A 173 -1.48 3.46 11.10
C ALA A 173 -1.53 4.99 10.89
N PRO A 174 -2.33 5.71 11.70
CA PRO A 174 -2.39 7.17 11.63
C PRO A 174 -1.01 7.79 11.79
N ASP A 175 -0.73 8.84 11.00
CA ASP A 175 0.51 9.62 11.04
C ASP A 175 1.82 8.87 10.71
N VAL A 176 1.72 7.66 10.17
CA VAL A 176 2.86 6.94 9.60
C VAL A 176 2.88 7.14 8.09
N ARG A 177 3.94 7.80 7.58
CA ARG A 177 4.19 7.99 6.15
C ARG A 177 5.67 7.84 5.85
N LEU A 178 5.98 7.29 4.68
CA LEU A 178 7.37 7.12 4.27
C LEU A 178 8.01 8.49 4.08
N LYS A 179 9.09 8.73 4.83
CA LYS A 179 9.82 10.00 4.70
C LYS A 179 10.34 10.15 3.27
N THR A 180 10.20 11.31 2.67
CA THR A 180 10.86 11.56 1.37
C THR A 180 12.37 11.77 1.58
N PRO A 181 13.25 10.99 0.93
CA PRO A 181 14.69 11.16 1.10
C PRO A 181 15.18 12.41 0.35
N ARG A 182 16.19 13.09 0.90
CA ARG A 182 16.72 14.32 0.30
C ARG A 182 17.46 13.97 -0.98
N ARG A 183 17.58 14.95 -1.88
CA ARG A 183 18.30 14.77 -3.15
C ARG A 183 19.73 14.26 -2.96
N LYS A 184 20.45 14.79 -1.96
CA LYS A 184 21.84 14.37 -1.67
C LYS A 184 21.96 12.89 -1.29
N ASP A 185 20.95 12.35 -0.59
CA ASP A 185 20.94 10.96 -0.14
C ASP A 185 20.69 10.00 -1.32
N LYS A 186 20.08 10.50 -2.40
CA LYS A 186 19.81 9.75 -3.64
C LYS A 186 20.94 9.78 -4.67
N LEU A 187 21.87 10.73 -4.55
CA LEU A 187 22.97 10.91 -5.52
C LEU A 187 23.78 9.62 -5.79
N PRO A 188 24.11 8.80 -4.77
CA PRO A 188 24.89 7.57 -5.00
C PRO A 188 24.19 6.56 -5.92
N PHE A 189 22.87 6.64 -6.06
CA PHE A 189 22.04 5.62 -6.73
C PHE A 189 21.51 6.07 -8.09
N LEU A 190 21.95 7.23 -8.61
CA LEU A 190 21.41 7.80 -9.86
C LEU A 190 21.60 6.90 -11.10
N GLN A 191 22.72 6.17 -11.13
CA GLN A 191 23.11 5.27 -12.23
C GLN A 191 22.74 3.80 -11.95
N GLN A 192 22.28 3.48 -10.74
CA GLN A 192 21.86 2.13 -10.38
C GLN A 192 20.40 1.91 -10.80
N LEU A 193 20.05 0.64 -10.99
CA LEU A 193 18.73 0.18 -11.38
C LEU A 193 18.33 -1.02 -10.51
N PRO A 194 17.01 -1.25 -10.31
CA PRO A 194 16.53 -2.45 -9.64
C PRO A 194 16.91 -3.71 -10.43
N HIS A 195 16.92 -4.86 -9.74
CA HIS A 195 16.97 -6.16 -10.38
C HIS A 195 15.66 -6.41 -11.15
N GLN A 196 15.72 -6.36 -12.48
CA GLN A 196 14.53 -6.48 -13.33
C GLN A 196 14.42 -7.85 -13.99
N LYS A 197 13.22 -8.40 -14.02
CA LYS A 197 12.91 -9.66 -14.69
C LYS A 197 11.54 -9.61 -15.36
N CYS A 198 11.43 -10.07 -16.60
CA CYS A 198 10.14 -10.25 -17.27
C CYS A 198 9.41 -11.46 -16.69
N TRP A 199 8.10 -11.32 -16.46
CA TRP A 199 7.23 -12.41 -16.05
C TRP A 199 6.33 -12.84 -17.20
N GLU A 200 6.59 -14.05 -17.69
CA GLU A 200 6.01 -14.58 -18.94
C GLU A 200 4.70 -15.36 -18.72
N LYS A 201 4.43 -15.86 -17.51
CA LYS A 201 3.22 -16.65 -17.23
C LYS A 201 2.01 -15.73 -17.06
N GLU A 202 1.09 -15.81 -18.00
CA GLU A 202 -0.15 -15.04 -17.99
C GLU A 202 -1.31 -15.86 -17.39
N LEU A 203 -2.19 -15.20 -16.65
CA LEU A 203 -3.45 -15.77 -16.18
C LEU A 203 -4.53 -15.57 -17.25
N GLU A 204 -5.42 -16.56 -17.38
CA GLU A 204 -6.61 -16.42 -18.20
C GLU A 204 -7.52 -15.29 -17.68
N GLU A 205 -8.06 -14.50 -18.60
CA GLU A 205 -9.00 -13.43 -18.28
C GLU A 205 -10.41 -13.97 -18.14
N GLU A 206 -10.94 -13.98 -16.92
CA GLU A 206 -12.39 -14.03 -16.72
C GLU A 206 -12.96 -12.61 -16.84
N LYS A 207 -13.77 -12.38 -17.88
CA LYS A 207 -14.52 -11.13 -18.02
C LYS A 207 -15.70 -11.12 -17.06
N ILE A 208 -15.60 -10.31 -16.02
CA ILE A 208 -16.71 -10.00 -15.12
C ILE A 208 -17.17 -8.57 -15.41
N ILE A 209 -18.47 -8.39 -15.66
CA ILE A 209 -19.06 -7.08 -15.92
C ILE A 209 -19.33 -6.39 -14.59
N PHE A 210 -18.66 -5.27 -14.33
CA PHE A 210 -18.93 -4.41 -13.18
C PHE A 210 -19.93 -3.32 -13.55
N SER A 211 -20.87 -3.02 -12.66
CA SER A 211 -21.77 -1.87 -12.80
C SER A 211 -21.46 -0.83 -11.72
N LEU A 212 -21.28 0.43 -12.11
CA LEU A 212 -21.09 1.53 -11.17
C LEU A 212 -22.46 2.02 -10.70
N ARG A 213 -22.76 1.86 -9.41
CA ARG A 213 -23.92 2.49 -8.79
C ARG A 213 -23.54 3.86 -8.23
N GLN A 214 -23.88 4.93 -8.95
CA GLN A 214 -23.72 6.28 -8.43
C GLN A 214 -24.75 6.56 -7.32
N HIS A 215 -24.28 6.68 -6.08
CA HIS A 215 -25.09 7.18 -4.98
C HIS A 215 -24.96 8.71 -4.92
N LYS A 216 -25.84 9.43 -5.64
CA LYS A 216 -25.99 10.88 -5.47
C LYS A 216 -26.92 11.15 -4.30
N ARG A 217 -26.39 11.78 -3.24
CA ARG A 217 -27.24 12.35 -2.19
C ARG A 217 -27.77 13.69 -2.70
N ASN A 218 -29.07 13.95 -2.52
CA ASN A 218 -29.66 15.27 -2.75
C ASN A 218 -29.26 16.20 -1.60
N CYS A 219 -27.98 16.56 -1.54
CA CYS A 219 -27.47 17.50 -0.56
C CYS A 219 -27.97 18.90 -0.90
N GLN A 220 -28.64 19.55 0.06
CA GLN A 220 -28.90 20.98 0.01
C GLN A 220 -27.81 21.70 0.80
N PHE A 221 -27.09 22.61 0.15
CA PHE A 221 -26.16 23.50 0.83
C PHE A 221 -26.95 24.66 1.42
N ILE A 222 -27.08 24.66 2.75
CA ILE A 222 -27.68 25.77 3.49
C ILE A 222 -26.54 26.69 3.90
N SER A 223 -26.63 27.97 3.55
CA SER A 223 -25.64 28.94 4.01
C SER A 223 -25.69 29.09 5.53
N VAL A 224 -24.57 29.51 6.13
CA VAL A 224 -24.50 29.75 7.58
C VAL A 224 -25.57 30.76 8.03
N LYS A 225 -25.96 31.73 7.16
CA LYS A 225 -27.03 32.69 7.45
C LYS A 225 -28.40 32.02 7.49
N GLU A 226 -28.72 31.20 6.49
CA GLU A 226 -29.98 30.46 6.43
C GLU A 226 -30.10 29.43 7.57
N TRP A 227 -28.99 28.80 7.95
CA TRP A 227 -28.92 27.90 9.11
C TRP A 227 -29.19 28.64 10.42
N ASN A 228 -28.57 29.79 10.62
CA ASN A 228 -28.80 30.62 11.82
C ASN A 228 -30.23 31.15 11.88
N GLN A 229 -30.85 31.44 10.73
CA GLN A 229 -32.24 31.85 10.65
C GLN A 229 -33.20 30.69 10.94
N PHE A 230 -32.88 29.48 10.45
CA PHE A 230 -33.59 28.26 10.78
C PHE A 230 -33.55 27.95 12.30
N LEU A 231 -32.39 28.10 12.94
CA LEU A 231 -32.26 27.89 14.39
C LEU A 231 -33.06 28.93 15.20
N LYS A 232 -32.96 30.22 14.85
CA LYS A 232 -33.74 31.29 15.50
C LYS A 232 -35.26 31.08 15.38
N ASN A 233 -35.72 30.60 14.23
CA ASN A 233 -37.14 30.30 14.01
C ASN A 233 -37.62 29.09 14.82
N ARG A 234 -36.72 28.19 15.25
CA ARG A 234 -37.03 27.07 16.15
C ARG A 234 -37.01 27.45 17.63
N GLU A 235 -36.15 28.38 18.03
CA GLU A 235 -36.06 28.84 19.43
C GLU A 235 -37.13 29.88 19.78
N GLY A 236 -37.68 30.61 18.79
CA GLY A 236 -38.75 31.60 18.98
C GLY A 236 -40.18 31.04 18.94
N GLY A 237 -40.34 29.72 18.87
CA GLY A 237 -41.63 29.03 18.86
C GLY A 237 -41.94 28.36 20.20
N ASN A 238 -42.16 29.16 21.24
CA ASN A 238 -42.84 28.80 22.50
C ASN A 238 -43.82 29.91 22.86
#